data_AF-A0A9D4YRE6-F1
#
_entry.id   AF-A0A9D4YRE6-F1
#
_cell.length_a   1.000
_cell.length_b   1.000
_cell.length_c   1.000
_cell.angle_alpha   90.00
_cell.angle_beta   90.00
_cell.angle_gamma   90.00
#
_symmetry.space_group_name_H-M   'P 1'
#
loop_
_entity.id
_entity.type
_entity.pdbx_description
1 polymer ?
#
loop_
_entity_poly.entity_id
_entity_poly.type
_entity_poly.pdbx_seq_one_letter_code
_entity_poly.pdbx_strand_id
1 'polypeptide(L)'
;MKQIAGLSAASDTTVKRRLYSAALKSRRAVQKPIVSAAKKERRLVFSLEHEHWTEEWQNVVFTDEWTFTTRWDQRQRVWRPDNCRGRSEPTGARPAPLPRCKLSLSGGATVAVK
;
A
#
# COMPACT_ATOMS: atom_id res chain seq x y z
N MET A 1 1.29 -7.15 -11.77
CA MET A 1 2.15 -5.94 -11.68
C MET A 1 2.34 -5.27 -13.04
N LYS A 2 2.75 -6.00 -14.08
CA LYS A 2 2.93 -5.45 -15.43
C LYS A 2 1.69 -4.79 -16.03
N GLN A 3 0.53 -5.45 -15.91
CA GLN A 3 -0.74 -4.95 -16.48
C GLN A 3 -1.25 -3.68 -15.80
N ILE A 4 -1.10 -3.55 -14.47
CA ILE A 4 -1.56 -2.37 -13.71
C ILE A 4 -0.68 -1.13 -14.01
N ALA A 5 0.60 -1.34 -14.32
CA ALA A 5 1.56 -0.26 -14.54
C ALA A 5 1.80 0.07 -16.04
N GLY A 6 1.04 -0.53 -16.97
CA GLY A 6 1.25 -0.33 -18.41
C GLY A 6 2.60 -0.83 -18.95
N LEU A 7 3.34 -1.62 -18.16
CA LEU A 7 4.68 -2.13 -18.49
C LEU A 7 4.61 -3.53 -19.10
N SER A 8 3.74 -3.72 -20.09
CA SER A 8 3.51 -5.01 -20.75
C SER A 8 4.76 -5.55 -21.46
N ALA A 9 5.62 -4.66 -21.96
CA ALA A 9 6.85 -5.00 -22.67
C ALA A 9 8.05 -5.37 -21.75
N ALA A 10 7.96 -5.17 -20.44
CA ALA A 10 9.07 -5.42 -19.52
C ALA A 10 8.95 -6.78 -18.81
N SER A 11 10.09 -7.44 -18.54
CA SER A 11 10.12 -8.65 -17.71
C SER A 11 9.89 -8.32 -16.22
N ASP A 12 9.27 -9.25 -15.48
CA ASP A 12 9.04 -9.09 -14.03
C ASP A 12 10.36 -8.99 -13.25
N THR A 13 11.40 -9.67 -13.74
CA THR A 13 12.75 -9.60 -13.16
C THR A 13 13.33 -8.19 -13.29
N THR A 14 13.17 -7.57 -14.46
CA THR A 14 13.58 -6.19 -14.72
C THR A 14 12.85 -5.21 -13.80
N VAL A 15 11.53 -5.37 -13.65
CA VAL A 15 10.71 -4.54 -12.76
C VAL A 15 11.15 -4.68 -11.30
N LYS A 16 11.31 -5.92 -10.79
CA LYS A 16 11.78 -6.16 -9.41
C LYS A 16 13.17 -5.57 -9.16
N ARG A 17 14.11 -5.75 -10.10
CA ARG A 17 15.46 -5.19 -9.99
C ARG A 17 15.42 -3.67 -9.88
N ARG A 18 14.59 -3.01 -10.68
CA ARG A 18 14.39 -1.56 -10.61
C ARG A 18 13.81 -1.11 -9.28
N LEU A 19 12.79 -1.81 -8.77
CA LEU A 19 12.19 -1.51 -7.48
C LEU A 19 13.19 -1.66 -6.32
N TYR A 20 14.00 -2.72 -6.32
CA TYR A 20 15.05 -2.88 -5.33
C TYR A 20 16.16 -1.83 -5.45
N SER A 21 16.56 -1.46 -6.67
CA SER A 21 17.52 -0.37 -6.88
C SER A 21 17.01 0.98 -6.38
N ALA A 22 15.68 1.17 -6.33
CA ALA A 22 15.03 2.34 -5.75
C ALA A 22 14.76 2.19 -4.23
N ALA A 23 15.38 1.21 -3.55
CA ALA A 23 15.17 0.88 -2.14
C ALA A 23 13.70 0.58 -1.76
N LEU A 24 12.88 0.15 -2.72
CA LEU A 24 11.50 -0.26 -2.48
C LEU A 24 11.45 -1.76 -2.22
N LYS A 25 10.66 -2.16 -1.22
CA LYS A 25 10.48 -3.57 -0.87
C LYS A 25 9.00 -3.92 -0.89
N SER A 26 8.70 -5.17 -1.24
CA SER A 26 7.34 -5.69 -1.17
C SER A 26 6.90 -5.79 0.29
N ARG A 27 5.77 -5.19 0.62
CA ARG A 27 5.17 -5.15 1.97
C ARG A 27 3.67 -5.41 1.89
N ARG A 28 3.07 -5.88 2.99
CA ARG A 28 1.60 -5.95 3.10
C ARG A 28 1.03 -4.53 3.16
N ALA A 29 0.02 -4.28 2.33
CA ALA A 29 -0.77 -3.06 2.39
C ALA A 29 -1.42 -2.97 3.76
N VAL A 30 -1.49 -1.75 4.28
CA VAL A 30 -2.23 -1.48 5.51
C VAL A 30 -3.63 -1.10 5.08
N GLN A 31 -4.63 -1.85 5.53
CA GLN A 31 -6.03 -1.51 5.32
C GLN A 31 -6.48 -0.66 6.49
N LYS A 32 -6.87 0.57 6.22
CA LYS A 32 -7.49 1.46 7.21
C LYS A 32 -8.87 1.81 6.66
N PRO A 33 -9.94 1.67 7.45
CA PRO A 33 -11.22 2.25 7.06
C PRO A 33 -11.06 3.76 6.92
N ILE A 34 -11.69 4.33 5.89
CA ILE A 34 -11.74 5.78 5.72
C ILE A 34 -12.74 6.31 6.74
N VAL A 35 -12.25 7.03 7.73
CA VAL A 35 -13.08 7.62 8.80
C VAL A 35 -13.22 9.11 8.54
N SER A 36 -14.47 9.61 8.48
CA SER A 36 -14.75 11.05 8.32
C SER A 36 -14.26 11.85 9.52
N ALA A 37 -14.03 13.16 9.33
CA ALA A 37 -13.57 14.04 10.42
C ALA A 37 -14.51 14.00 11.64
N ALA A 38 -15.82 14.12 11.43
CA ALA A 38 -16.82 14.03 12.50
C ALA A 38 -16.78 12.68 13.26
N LYS A 39 -16.53 11.56 12.57
CA LYS A 39 -16.38 10.26 13.24
C LYS A 39 -15.09 10.17 14.05
N LYS A 40 -14.01 10.83 13.62
CA LYS A 40 -12.76 10.90 14.41
C LYS A 40 -12.97 11.71 15.69
N GLU A 41 -13.66 12.84 15.58
CA GLU A 41 -13.97 13.70 16.72
C GLU A 41 -14.81 12.97 17.77
N ARG A 42 -15.91 12.31 17.38
CA ARG A 42 -16.72 11.51 18.31
C ARG A 42 -15.93 10.42 19.01
N ARG A 43 -15.01 9.75 18.28
CA ARG A 43 -14.12 8.75 18.87
C ARG A 43 -13.15 9.36 19.87
N LEU A 44 -12.61 10.54 19.57
CA LEU A 44 -11.71 11.26 20.47
C LEU A 44 -12.44 11.66 21.76
N VAL A 45 -13.63 12.26 21.64
CA VAL A 45 -14.46 12.64 22.79
C VAL A 45 -14.76 11.43 23.66
N PHE A 46 -15.25 10.33 23.07
CA PHE A 46 -15.50 9.09 23.79
C PHE A 46 -14.25 8.58 24.52
N SER A 47 -13.09 8.58 23.86
CA SER A 47 -11.84 8.14 24.48
C SER A 47 -11.40 9.01 25.66
N LEU A 48 -11.59 10.32 25.59
CA LEU A 48 -11.25 11.24 26.69
C LEU A 48 -12.22 11.09 27.86
N GLU A 49 -13.52 11.00 27.60
CA GLU A 49 -14.55 10.81 28.63
C GLU A 49 -14.33 9.53 29.45
N HIS A 50 -13.78 8.49 28.81
CA HIS A 50 -13.58 7.17 29.42
C HIS A 50 -12.10 6.87 29.67
N GLU A 51 -11.21 7.88 29.63
CA GLU A 51 -9.75 7.69 29.78
C GLU A 51 -9.37 7.10 31.13
N HIS A 52 -10.12 7.44 32.18
CA HIS A 52 -9.87 7.01 33.55
C HIS A 52 -10.83 5.93 34.05
N TRP A 53 -11.68 5.38 33.17
CA TRP A 53 -12.55 4.27 33.54
C TRP A 53 -11.73 3.01 33.81
N THR A 54 -11.99 2.38 34.95
CA THR A 54 -11.35 1.13 35.36
C THR A 54 -12.42 0.11 35.73
N GLU A 55 -13.01 0.26 36.92
CA GLU A 55 -14.03 -0.64 37.46
C GLU A 55 -15.37 -0.50 36.70
N GLU A 56 -15.63 0.65 36.10
CA GLU A 56 -16.84 0.93 35.32
C GLU A 56 -17.01 0.00 34.13
N TRP A 57 -15.90 -0.45 33.51
CA TRP A 57 -15.94 -1.37 32.38
C TRP A 57 -16.54 -2.73 32.74
N GLN A 58 -16.54 -3.12 34.01
CA GLN A 58 -17.11 -4.40 34.46
C GLN A 58 -18.63 -4.46 34.30
N ASN A 59 -19.28 -3.29 34.27
CA ASN A 59 -20.73 -3.18 34.10
C ASN A 59 -21.14 -3.02 32.63
N VAL A 60 -20.18 -3.03 31.68
CA VAL A 60 -20.43 -2.84 30.25
C VAL A 60 -20.42 -4.19 29.53
N VAL A 61 -21.54 -4.52 28.88
CA VAL A 61 -21.63 -5.69 28.00
C VAL A 61 -21.51 -5.24 26.54
N PHE A 62 -20.43 -5.63 25.88
CA PHE A 62 -20.23 -5.37 24.46
C PHE A 62 -20.88 -6.47 23.61
N THR A 63 -21.56 -6.08 22.54
CA THR A 63 -22.12 -6.99 21.54
C THR A 63 -21.63 -6.58 20.16
N ASP A 64 -21.35 -7.56 19.30
CA ASP A 64 -20.98 -7.36 17.90
C ASP A 64 -21.39 -8.59 17.07
N GLU A 65 -21.54 -8.40 15.77
CA GLU A 65 -21.85 -9.46 14.81
C GLU A 65 -20.64 -9.72 13.91
N TRP A 66 -20.21 -10.97 13.81
CA TRP A 66 -19.09 -11.36 12.95
C TRP A 66 -19.53 -12.31 11.83
N THR A 67 -19.02 -12.10 10.62
CA THR A 67 -19.25 -12.98 9.46
C THR A 67 -18.09 -13.98 9.26
N PHE A 68 -18.39 -15.28 9.25
CA PHE A 68 -17.41 -16.31 8.90
C PHE A 68 -17.42 -16.60 7.39
N THR A 69 -16.27 -16.48 6.73
CA THR A 69 -16.15 -16.74 5.27
C THR A 69 -14.92 -17.60 4.95
N THR A 70 -15.05 -18.53 4.01
CA THR A 70 -13.97 -19.45 3.61
C THR A 70 -12.93 -18.81 2.68
N ARG A 71 -13.27 -17.70 2.02
CA ARG A 71 -12.38 -16.96 1.12
C ARG A 71 -12.19 -15.53 1.59
N TRP A 72 -11.14 -15.31 2.40
CA TRP A 72 -10.69 -13.98 2.79
C TRP A 72 -9.27 -13.74 2.25
N ASP A 73 -9.15 -13.36 0.98
CA ASP A 73 -7.91 -12.80 0.46
C ASP A 73 -8.11 -11.32 0.17
N GLN A 74 -7.88 -10.49 1.18
CA GLN A 74 -7.65 -9.07 0.96
C GLN A 74 -6.16 -8.71 1.11
N ARG A 75 -5.24 -9.68 0.98
CA ARG A 75 -3.82 -9.50 1.25
C ARG A 75 -3.12 -8.81 0.08
N GLN A 76 -3.45 -7.54 -0.15
CA GLN A 76 -2.77 -6.73 -1.15
C GLN A 76 -1.33 -6.42 -0.72
N ARG A 77 -0.39 -6.54 -1.67
CA ARG A 77 1.01 -6.13 -1.49
C ARG A 77 1.27 -4.81 -2.18
N VAL A 78 2.06 -3.96 -1.53
CA VAL A 78 2.53 -2.67 -2.04
C VAL A 78 4.05 -2.62 -1.98
N TRP A 79 4.66 -1.88 -2.89
CA TRP A 79 6.10 -1.60 -2.86
C TRP A 79 6.32 -0.26 -2.18
N ARG A 80 7.02 -0.25 -1.04
CA ARG A 80 7.32 0.97 -0.29
C ARG A 80 8.70 0.91 0.36
N PRO A 81 9.30 2.06 0.71
CA PRO A 81 10.51 2.09 1.52
C PRO A 81 10.26 1.54 2.92
N ASP A 82 11.34 1.22 3.62
CA ASP A 82 11.28 0.83 5.03
C ASP A 82 10.79 1.99 5.91
N ASN A 83 10.17 1.65 7.03
CA ASN A 83 9.64 2.60 8.03
C ASN A 83 8.60 3.62 7.51
N CYS A 84 8.08 3.47 6.30
CA CYS A 84 6.95 4.28 5.77
C CYS A 84 5.57 3.69 6.11
N ARG A 85 5.46 2.89 7.17
CA ARG A 85 4.19 2.21 7.53
C ARG A 85 3.18 3.26 8.03
N GLY A 86 2.14 3.52 7.23
CA GLY A 86 0.98 4.31 7.66
C GLY A 86 1.02 5.80 7.34
N ARG A 87 2.03 6.31 6.63
CA ARG A 87 2.01 7.67 6.06
C ARG A 87 0.86 7.80 5.05
N SER A 88 0.02 8.82 5.22
CA SER A 88 -1.05 9.21 4.28
C SER A 88 -0.56 10.19 3.19
N GLU A 89 0.72 10.56 3.20
CA GLU A 89 1.32 11.42 2.20
C GLU A 89 1.38 10.71 0.84
N PRO A 90 0.90 11.33 -0.26
CA PRO A 90 1.20 10.84 -1.58
C PRO A 90 2.72 10.96 -1.73
N THR A 91 3.39 9.86 -2.07
CA THR A 91 4.82 9.87 -2.43
C THR A 91 5.00 10.72 -3.70
N GLY A 92 5.00 12.04 -3.54
CA GLY A 92 5.26 13.06 -4.56
C GLY A 92 6.71 13.54 -4.52
N ALA A 93 7.54 13.05 -3.61
CA ALA A 93 8.98 13.10 -3.81
C ALA A 93 9.29 12.17 -4.99
N ARG A 94 9.43 12.75 -6.19
CA ARG A 94 10.05 12.07 -7.33
C ARG A 94 11.31 11.39 -6.79
N PRO A 95 11.42 10.04 -6.81
CA PRO A 95 12.73 9.46 -6.58
C PRO A 95 13.66 10.11 -7.60
N ALA A 96 14.85 10.51 -7.15
CA ALA A 96 15.88 11.10 -8.00
C ALA A 96 15.91 10.36 -9.34
N PRO A 97 15.99 11.09 -10.48
CA PRO A 97 15.83 10.48 -11.80
C PRO A 97 16.69 9.22 -11.86
N LEU A 98 16.02 8.07 -12.07
CA LEU A 98 16.72 6.81 -12.20
C LEU A 98 17.83 7.03 -13.22
N PRO A 99 19.08 6.61 -12.95
CA PRO A 99 20.16 6.79 -13.90
C PRO A 99 19.68 6.22 -15.23
N ARG A 100 19.75 7.07 -16.28
CA ARG A 100 19.33 6.75 -17.65
C ARG A 100 20.17 5.55 -18.11
N CYS A 101 19.73 4.34 -17.78
CA CYS A 101 20.35 3.15 -18.33
C CYS A 101 19.94 3.12 -19.79
N LYS A 102 20.90 3.39 -20.68
CA LYS A 102 20.78 3.12 -22.11
C LYS A 102 20.28 1.69 -22.27
N LEU A 103 19.04 1.53 -22.69
CA LEU A 103 18.53 0.25 -23.18
C LEU A 103 19.19 0.05 -24.55
N SER A 104 20.36 -0.57 -24.59
CA SER A 104 20.85 -1.17 -25.83
C SER A 104 19.97 -2.37 -26.12
N LEU A 105 18.96 -2.19 -26.97
CA LEU A 105 18.25 -3.29 -27.60
C LEU A 105 19.19 -3.89 -28.66
N SER A 106 19.99 -4.87 -28.27
CA SER A 106 20.63 -5.76 -29.23
C SER A 106 19.59 -6.78 -29.68
N GLY A 107 19.11 -6.65 -30.91
CA GLY A 107 18.18 -7.61 -31.52
C GLY A 107 17.49 -6.98 -32.71
N GLY A 108 18.09 -7.18 -33.89
CA GLY A 108 17.55 -6.71 -35.16
C GLY A 108 16.26 -7.41 -35.55
N ALA A 109 15.35 -6.62 -36.11
CA ALA A 109 14.40 -7.07 -37.12
C ALA A 109 14.11 -5.86 -38.00
N THR A 110 14.68 -5.85 -39.20
CA THR A 110 14.32 -4.92 -40.26
C THR A 110 12.95 -5.34 -40.76
N VAL A 111 11.93 -4.50 -40.57
CA VAL A 111 10.68 -4.61 -41.32
C VAL A 111 10.66 -3.45 -42.30
N ALA A 112 10.87 -3.79 -43.57
CA ALA A 112 10.58 -2.91 -44.68
C ALA A 112 9.07 -2.66 -44.72
N VAL A 113 8.67 -1.40 -44.73
CA VAL A 113 7.30 -1.00 -45.03
C VAL A 113 7.34 -0.38 -46.42
N LYS A 114 6.55 -0.95 -47.33
CA LYS A 114 6.32 -0.46 -48.70
C LYS A 114 5.24 0.61 -48.68
#